data_AF-A0A8J6FB87-F1
#
_entry.id   AF-A0A8J6FB87-F1
#
_cell.length_a   1.000
_cell.length_b   1.000
_cell.length_c   1.000
_cell.angle_alpha   90.00
_cell.angle_beta   90.00
_cell.angle_gamma   90.00
#
_symmetry.space_group_name_H-M   'P 1'
#
loop_
_entity.id
_entity.type
_entity.pdbx_description
1 polymer ?
#
loop_
_entity_poly.entity_id
_entity_poly.type
_entity_poly.pdbx_seq_one_letter_code
_entity_poly.pdbx_strand_id
1 'polypeptide(L)'
;LGQLAKELKQQDCLQYAGFCNLAMARCEQTLFNAPGEAMALTEAARLFLQEEKETQRLKCPGFEEHLQAAINCYSFAIKVYIELNQPVMAASLCLELGNSLKDMNKLGEALVYFQRAAELQTQVPIECLLSLGYVASCKIMTRDFVQITAVLCNNDFSKRKKRLGSEGVNNSMYDDGLLRVIGSMLCADIVFCLLSAPPSKALT
;
A
#
# COMPACT_ATOMS: atom_id res chain seq x y z
N LEU A 1 30.71 -2.58 -4.33
CA LEU A 1 29.51 -2.91 -3.50
C LEU A 1 28.48 -3.72 -4.29
N GLY A 2 28.10 -3.33 -5.51
CA GLY A 2 27.09 -4.05 -6.29
C GLY A 2 27.43 -5.52 -6.65
N GLN A 3 28.71 -5.84 -6.90
CA GLN A 3 29.15 -7.23 -7.12
C GLN A 3 29.07 -8.07 -5.84
N LEU A 4 29.55 -7.53 -4.71
CA LEU A 4 29.47 -8.18 -3.40
C LEU A 4 28.00 -8.47 -3.01
N ALA A 5 27.09 -7.51 -3.22
CA ALA A 5 25.66 -7.73 -2.95
C ALA A 5 25.07 -8.88 -3.77
N LYS A 6 25.53 -9.10 -5.01
CA LYS A 6 25.09 -10.23 -5.85
C LYS A 6 25.65 -11.56 -5.37
N GLU A 7 26.92 -11.60 -4.99
CA GLU A 7 27.54 -12.81 -4.42
C GLU A 7 26.88 -13.21 -3.10
N LEU A 8 26.55 -12.24 -2.24
CA LEU A 8 25.87 -12.50 -0.97
C LEU A 8 24.43 -12.97 -1.14
N LYS A 9 23.73 -12.47 -2.17
CA LYS A 9 22.44 -13.03 -2.56
C LYS A 9 22.56 -14.49 -3.02
N GLN A 10 23.65 -14.86 -3.68
CA GLN A 10 23.90 -16.24 -4.11
C GLN A 10 24.27 -17.17 -2.95
N GLN A 11 24.76 -16.62 -1.84
CA GLN A 11 25.08 -17.35 -0.61
C GLN A 11 23.92 -17.39 0.40
N ASP A 12 22.71 -16.99 0.00
CA ASP A 12 21.49 -16.91 0.85
C ASP A 12 21.61 -16.00 2.10
N CYS A 13 22.64 -15.15 2.16
CA CYS A 13 22.84 -14.17 3.24
C CYS A 13 22.07 -12.86 2.94
N LEU A 14 20.74 -12.93 2.91
CA LEU A 14 19.85 -11.82 2.51
C LEU A 14 20.03 -10.55 3.35
N GLN A 15 20.18 -10.68 4.68
CA GLN A 15 20.37 -9.54 5.57
C GLN A 15 21.60 -8.70 5.20
N TYR A 16 22.72 -9.38 4.96
CA TYR A 16 23.99 -8.73 4.65
C TYR A 16 23.99 -8.12 3.25
N ALA A 17 23.29 -8.74 2.28
CA ALA A 17 23.01 -8.13 0.99
C ALA A 17 22.17 -6.85 1.12
N GLY A 18 21.17 -6.84 2.01
CA GLY A 18 20.37 -5.66 2.36
C GLY A 18 21.22 -4.50 2.89
N PHE A 19 22.11 -4.77 3.85
CA PHE A 19 23.05 -3.77 4.37
C PHE A 19 24.02 -3.24 3.30
N CYS A 20 24.49 -4.10 2.39
CA CYS A 20 25.33 -3.68 1.27
C CYS A 20 24.58 -2.71 0.34
N ASN A 21 23.30 -2.97 0.05
CA ASN A 21 22.46 -2.08 -0.75
C ASN A 21 22.16 -0.76 -0.02
N LEU A 22 21.95 -0.79 1.29
CA LEU A 22 21.79 0.42 2.09
C LEU A 22 23.06 1.29 2.07
N ALA A 23 24.24 0.68 2.15
CA ALA A 23 25.50 1.40 1.99
C ALA A 23 25.64 2.02 0.60
N MET A 24 25.23 1.31 -0.46
CA MET A 24 25.19 1.88 -1.81
C MET A 24 24.24 3.08 -1.90
N ALA A 25 23.05 3.00 -1.33
CA ALA A 25 22.12 4.13 -1.31
C ALA A 25 22.75 5.38 -0.67
N ARG A 26 23.49 5.22 0.43
CA ARG A 26 24.20 6.33 1.08
C ARG A 26 25.32 6.89 0.20
N CYS A 27 26.01 6.06 -0.56
CA CYS A 27 26.99 6.52 -1.54
C CYS A 27 26.32 7.32 -2.67
N GLU A 28 25.22 6.83 -3.23
CA GLU A 28 24.46 7.53 -4.28
C GLU A 28 23.90 8.86 -3.78
N GLN A 29 23.45 8.93 -2.53
CA GLN A 29 23.03 10.16 -1.86
C GLN A 29 24.17 11.19 -1.83
N THR A 30 25.39 10.78 -1.44
CA THR A 30 26.56 11.68 -1.45
C THR A 30 26.99 12.12 -2.84
N LEU A 31 26.69 11.31 -3.86
CA LEU A 31 26.91 11.62 -5.26
C LEU A 31 25.77 12.44 -5.89
N PHE A 32 24.75 12.81 -5.10
CA PHE A 32 23.53 13.51 -5.54
C PHE A 32 22.77 12.79 -6.65
N ASN A 33 22.90 11.46 -6.71
CA ASN A 33 22.18 10.62 -7.65
C ASN A 33 20.86 10.11 -7.04
N ALA A 34 19.87 11.00 -6.95
CA ALA A 34 18.56 10.69 -6.37
C ALA A 34 17.84 9.46 -6.97
N PRO A 35 17.78 9.23 -8.29
CA PRO A 35 17.12 8.03 -8.82
C PRO A 35 17.90 6.75 -8.48
N GLY A 36 19.24 6.79 -8.50
CA GLY A 36 20.08 5.66 -8.09
C GLY A 36 19.93 5.33 -6.60
N GLU A 37 19.86 6.35 -5.75
CA GLU A 37 19.58 6.22 -4.32
C GLU A 37 18.23 5.51 -4.08
N ALA A 38 17.16 5.98 -4.73
CA ALA A 38 15.83 5.40 -4.57
C ALA A 38 15.78 3.92 -5.02
N MET A 39 16.46 3.57 -6.13
CA MET A 39 16.55 2.19 -6.58
C MET A 39 17.34 1.31 -5.59
N ALA A 40 18.45 1.80 -5.05
CA ALA A 40 19.23 1.07 -4.06
C ALA A 40 18.46 0.87 -2.73
N LEU A 41 17.71 1.88 -2.29
CA LEU A 41 16.85 1.81 -1.10
C LEU A 41 15.71 0.81 -1.28
N THR A 42 15.02 0.83 -2.42
CA THR A 42 13.92 -0.11 -2.69
C THR A 42 14.42 -1.54 -2.76
N GLU A 43 15.59 -1.77 -3.35
CA GLU A 43 16.20 -3.09 -3.40
C GLU A 43 16.66 -3.59 -2.02
N ALA A 44 17.21 -2.72 -1.17
CA ALA A 44 17.51 -3.05 0.22
C ALA A 44 16.24 -3.44 0.99
N ALA A 45 15.17 -2.65 0.83
CA ALA A 45 13.89 -2.88 1.51
C ALA A 45 13.26 -4.23 1.15
N ARG A 46 13.30 -4.63 -0.13
CA ARG A 46 12.80 -5.92 -0.60
C ARG A 46 13.54 -7.10 0.02
N LEU A 47 14.86 -7.00 0.16
CA LEU A 47 15.66 -8.06 0.77
C LEU A 47 15.35 -8.23 2.26
N PHE A 48 15.20 -7.12 2.99
CA PHE A 48 14.78 -7.17 4.38
C PHE A 48 13.36 -7.73 4.55
N LEU A 49 12.41 -7.37 3.66
CA LEU A 49 11.08 -7.97 3.67
C LEU A 49 11.10 -9.47 3.38
N GLN A 50 11.92 -9.91 2.42
CA GLN A 50 12.03 -11.32 2.08
C GLN A 50 12.55 -12.13 3.27
N GLU A 51 13.54 -11.60 3.97
CA GLU A 51 14.14 -12.27 5.11
C GLU A 51 13.23 -12.25 6.35
N GLU A 52 12.46 -11.18 6.58
CA GLU A 52 11.37 -11.18 7.56
C GLU A 52 10.30 -12.23 7.24
N LYS A 53 9.91 -12.41 5.97
CA LYS A 53 8.95 -13.45 5.56
C LYS A 53 9.49 -14.86 5.85
N GLU A 54 10.77 -15.12 5.61
CA GLU A 54 11.40 -16.40 5.97
C GLU A 54 11.46 -16.59 7.49
N THR A 55 11.78 -15.53 8.25
CA THR A 55 11.77 -15.58 9.72
C THR A 55 10.37 -15.90 10.28
N GLN A 56 9.32 -15.29 9.73
CA GLN A 56 7.94 -15.61 10.08
C GLN A 56 7.55 -17.04 9.70
N ARG A 57 8.01 -17.53 8.55
CA ARG A 57 7.80 -18.92 8.10
C ARG A 57 8.44 -19.92 9.06
N LEU A 58 9.63 -19.61 9.56
CA LEU A 58 10.34 -20.42 10.56
C LEU A 58 9.72 -20.32 11.97
N LYS A 59 8.74 -19.41 12.17
CA LYS A 59 8.07 -19.12 13.46
C LYS A 59 9.07 -18.79 14.57
N CYS A 60 10.21 -18.21 14.20
CA CYS A 60 11.18 -17.73 15.16
C CYS A 60 10.63 -16.45 15.81
N PRO A 61 10.54 -16.36 17.15
CA PRO A 61 10.20 -15.11 17.81
C PRO A 61 11.37 -14.13 17.63
N GLY A 62 11.25 -13.24 16.66
CA GLY A 62 12.18 -12.14 16.39
C GLY A 62 11.60 -10.79 16.81
N PHE A 63 12.48 -9.81 17.07
CA PHE A 63 12.10 -8.44 17.42
C PHE A 63 11.69 -7.57 16.21
N GLU A 64 11.34 -8.19 15.08
CA GLU A 64 10.89 -7.50 13.85
C GLU A 64 11.87 -6.44 13.35
N GLU A 65 13.17 -6.62 13.64
CA GLU A 65 14.22 -5.65 13.31
C GLU A 65 14.33 -5.46 11.80
N HIS A 66 14.18 -6.55 11.05
CA HIS A 66 14.25 -6.57 9.59
C HIS A 66 13.04 -5.91 8.97
N LEU A 67 11.85 -6.13 9.53
CA LEU A 67 10.66 -5.39 9.12
C LEU A 67 10.81 -3.88 9.33
N GLN A 68 11.28 -3.45 10.51
CA GLN A 68 11.44 -2.03 10.80
C GLN A 68 12.50 -1.39 9.89
N ALA A 69 13.59 -2.11 9.60
CA ALA A 69 14.59 -1.69 8.63
C ALA A 69 13.98 -1.53 7.23
N ALA A 70 13.15 -2.48 6.79
CA ALA A 70 12.46 -2.40 5.51
C ALA A 70 11.51 -1.19 5.43
N ILE A 71 10.68 -0.97 6.45
CA ILE A 71 9.75 0.17 6.54
C ILE A 71 10.51 1.50 6.43
N ASN A 72 11.64 1.62 7.13
CA ASN A 72 12.48 2.80 7.06
C ASN A 72 13.05 3.01 5.65
N CYS A 73 13.56 1.94 5.01
CA CYS A 73 14.08 2.01 3.64
C CYS A 73 13.01 2.45 2.63
N TYR A 74 11.80 1.87 2.70
CA TYR A 74 10.68 2.31 1.86
C TYR A 74 10.29 3.77 2.15
N SER A 75 10.25 4.18 3.42
CA SER A 75 9.91 5.54 3.80
C SER A 75 10.90 6.56 3.25
N PHE A 76 12.19 6.24 3.19
CA PHE A 76 13.20 7.06 2.53
C PHE A 76 13.02 7.06 1.01
N ALA A 77 12.84 5.90 0.39
CA ALA A 77 12.61 5.81 -1.06
C ALA A 77 11.39 6.63 -1.51
N ILE A 78 10.28 6.54 -0.75
CA ILE A 78 9.06 7.32 -1.01
C ILE A 78 9.34 8.82 -0.97
N LYS A 79 10.12 9.31 0.01
CA LYS A 79 10.50 10.72 0.10
C LYS A 79 11.30 11.16 -1.13
N VAL A 80 12.29 10.37 -1.53
CA VAL A 80 13.12 10.67 -2.71
C VAL A 80 12.26 10.70 -3.99
N TYR A 81 11.31 9.77 -4.17
CA TYR A 81 10.40 9.80 -5.33
C TYR A 81 9.44 10.99 -5.32
N ILE A 82 9.03 11.48 -4.15
CA ILE A 82 8.23 12.71 -4.03
C ILE A 82 9.09 13.93 -4.41
N GLU A 83 10.34 14.00 -3.97
CA GLU A 83 11.29 15.06 -4.33
C GLU A 83 11.60 15.07 -5.83
N LEU A 84 11.63 13.90 -6.46
CA LEU A 84 11.76 13.72 -7.91
C LEU A 84 10.49 14.03 -8.72
N ASN A 85 9.41 14.51 -8.07
CA ASN A 85 8.10 14.77 -8.68
C ASN A 85 7.47 13.53 -9.36
N GLN A 86 7.72 12.33 -8.83
CA GLN A 86 7.16 11.06 -9.32
C GLN A 86 6.24 10.43 -8.27
N PRO A 87 5.06 11.03 -7.98
CA PRO A 87 4.14 10.54 -6.95
C PRO A 87 3.54 9.16 -7.27
N VAL A 88 3.46 8.80 -8.56
CA VAL A 88 2.99 7.48 -9.00
C VAL A 88 3.93 6.37 -8.52
N MET A 89 5.26 6.60 -8.63
CA MET A 89 6.27 5.66 -8.13
C MET A 89 6.26 5.58 -6.60
N ALA A 90 6.10 6.73 -5.93
CA ALA A 90 5.94 6.75 -4.48
C ALA A 90 4.70 5.94 -4.02
N ALA A 91 3.58 6.05 -4.75
CA ALA A 91 2.36 5.32 -4.44
C ALA A 91 2.50 3.82 -4.69
N SER A 92 3.15 3.39 -5.77
CA SER A 92 3.37 1.96 -6.05
C SER A 92 4.20 1.28 -4.94
N LEU A 93 5.21 1.98 -4.41
CA LEU A 93 5.97 1.49 -3.25
C LEU A 93 5.13 1.40 -1.98
N CYS A 94 4.24 2.37 -1.74
CA CYS A 94 3.30 2.31 -0.62
C CYS A 94 2.37 1.09 -0.73
N LEU A 95 1.90 0.77 -1.95
CA LEU A 95 1.07 -0.42 -2.20
C LEU A 95 1.85 -1.72 -2.01
N GLU A 96 3.10 -1.79 -2.49
CA GLU A 96 3.99 -2.95 -2.31
C GLU A 96 4.24 -3.26 -0.83
N LEU A 97 4.54 -2.22 -0.04
CA LEU A 97 4.73 -2.33 1.41
C LEU A 97 3.42 -2.72 2.11
N GLY A 98 2.30 -2.08 1.76
CA GLY A 98 0.99 -2.39 2.33
C GLY A 98 0.56 -3.85 2.07
N ASN A 99 0.78 -4.36 0.86
CA ASN A 99 0.50 -5.76 0.54
C ASN A 99 1.38 -6.72 1.35
N SER A 100 2.67 -6.41 1.47
CA SER A 100 3.58 -7.23 2.28
C SER A 100 3.18 -7.25 3.76
N LEU A 101 2.78 -6.11 4.32
CA LEU A 101 2.29 -6.02 5.70
C LEU A 101 0.95 -6.77 5.89
N LYS A 102 0.08 -6.73 4.88
CA LYS A 102 -1.17 -7.51 4.87
C LYS A 102 -0.88 -9.01 4.92
N ASP A 103 0.08 -9.50 4.13
CA ASP A 103 0.51 -10.91 4.14
C ASP A 103 1.06 -11.33 5.51
N MET A 104 1.73 -10.40 6.21
CA MET A 104 2.26 -10.59 7.57
C MET A 104 1.19 -10.42 8.68
N ASN A 105 -0.09 -10.30 8.33
CA ASN A 105 -1.22 -10.04 9.23
C ASN A 105 -1.16 -8.71 10.02
N LYS A 106 -0.34 -7.75 9.59
CA LYS A 106 -0.21 -6.41 10.20
C LYS A 106 -1.14 -5.40 9.55
N LEU A 107 -2.44 -5.67 9.67
CA LEU A 107 -3.48 -4.92 8.98
C LEU A 107 -3.54 -3.44 9.38
N GLY A 108 -3.23 -3.12 10.65
CA GLY A 108 -3.26 -1.74 11.17
C GLY A 108 -2.23 -0.83 10.49
N GLU A 109 -0.99 -1.31 10.36
CA GLU A 109 0.08 -0.57 9.67
C GLU A 109 -0.17 -0.53 8.16
N ALA A 110 -0.59 -1.65 7.56
CA ALA A 110 -0.89 -1.72 6.13
C ALA A 110 -1.92 -0.67 5.69
N LEU A 111 -2.94 -0.41 6.53
CA LEU A 111 -3.99 0.57 6.27
C LEU A 111 -3.43 1.98 6.06
N VAL A 112 -2.47 2.40 6.88
CA VAL A 112 -1.84 3.73 6.79
C VAL A 112 -1.13 3.89 5.44
N TYR A 113 -0.42 2.86 4.98
CA TYR A 113 0.27 2.90 3.69
C TYR A 113 -0.69 2.88 2.51
N PHE A 114 -1.79 2.12 2.58
CA PHE A 114 -2.81 2.13 1.53
C PHE A 114 -3.54 3.48 1.43
N GLN A 115 -3.84 4.12 2.56
CA GLN A 115 -4.40 5.48 2.57
C GLN A 115 -3.43 6.49 1.97
N ARG A 116 -2.16 6.42 2.35
CA ARG A 116 -1.11 7.29 1.79
C ARG A 116 -0.96 7.11 0.27
N ALA A 117 -1.05 5.87 -0.24
CA ALA A 117 -1.04 5.60 -1.67
C ALA A 117 -2.23 6.28 -2.38
N ALA A 118 -3.43 6.21 -1.80
CA ALA A 118 -4.63 6.82 -2.36
C ALA A 118 -4.53 8.36 -2.42
N GLU A 119 -3.92 8.99 -1.42
CA GLU A 119 -3.66 10.43 -1.40
C GLU A 119 -2.71 10.86 -2.52
N LEU A 120 -1.60 10.11 -2.69
CA LEU A 120 -0.60 10.36 -3.74
C LEU A 120 -1.15 10.15 -5.15
N GLN A 121 -2.12 9.23 -5.33
CA GLN A 121 -2.74 8.90 -6.61
C GLN A 121 -3.97 9.75 -6.96
N THR A 122 -4.22 10.87 -6.28
CA THR A 122 -5.40 11.73 -6.56
C THR A 122 -5.49 12.19 -8.03
N GLN A 123 -4.37 12.27 -8.73
CA GLN A 123 -4.31 12.62 -10.16
C GLN A 123 -4.77 11.48 -11.08
N VAL A 124 -4.64 10.21 -10.65
CA VAL A 124 -4.99 9.01 -11.42
C VAL A 124 -6.19 8.31 -10.74
N PRO A 125 -7.43 8.59 -11.17
CA PRO A 125 -8.64 8.17 -10.43
C PRO A 125 -8.81 6.66 -10.34
N ILE A 126 -8.35 5.91 -11.34
CA ILE A 126 -8.49 4.44 -11.37
C ILE A 126 -7.59 3.80 -10.29
N GLU A 127 -6.32 4.21 -10.21
CA GLU A 127 -5.40 3.72 -9.17
C GLU A 127 -5.82 4.14 -7.77
N CYS A 128 -6.35 5.36 -7.61
CA CYS A 128 -6.93 5.83 -6.36
C CYS A 128 -8.11 4.95 -5.89
N LEU A 129 -8.97 4.50 -6.82
CA LEU A 129 -10.06 3.59 -6.48
C LEU A 129 -9.55 2.21 -6.07
N LEU A 130 -8.51 1.69 -6.73
CA LEU A 130 -7.88 0.42 -6.37
C LEU A 130 -7.26 0.47 -4.97
N SER A 131 -6.50 1.53 -4.65
CA SER A 131 -5.91 1.74 -3.32
C SER A 131 -6.97 1.84 -2.23
N LEU A 132 -8.09 2.54 -2.49
CA LEU A 132 -9.23 2.56 -1.57
C LEU A 132 -9.90 1.19 -1.41
N GLY A 133 -9.95 0.37 -2.46
CA GLY A 133 -10.41 -1.02 -2.38
C GLY A 133 -9.56 -1.86 -1.42
N TYR A 134 -8.25 -1.67 -1.41
CA TYR A 134 -7.36 -2.32 -0.44
C TYR A 134 -7.62 -1.82 0.99
N VAL A 135 -7.85 -0.51 1.19
CA VAL A 135 -8.24 0.04 2.51
C VAL A 135 -9.53 -0.61 3.01
N ALA A 136 -10.56 -0.71 2.16
CA ALA A 136 -11.82 -1.34 2.52
C ALA A 136 -11.63 -2.81 2.90
N SER A 137 -10.84 -3.57 2.13
CA SER A 137 -10.51 -4.97 2.43
C SER A 137 -9.81 -5.11 3.79
N CYS A 138 -8.81 -4.27 4.09
CA CYS A 138 -8.12 -4.30 5.37
C CYS A 138 -9.05 -3.97 6.54
N LYS A 139 -9.94 -2.99 6.39
CA LYS A 139 -10.88 -2.62 7.46
C LYS A 139 -11.96 -3.67 7.74
N ILE A 140 -12.42 -4.39 6.71
CA ILE A 140 -13.31 -5.53 6.89
C ILE A 140 -12.62 -6.60 7.75
N MET A 141 -11.34 -6.86 7.48
CA MET A 141 -10.55 -7.83 8.23
C MET A 141 -10.27 -7.40 9.68
N THR A 142 -10.12 -6.10 9.96
CA THR A 142 -9.95 -5.58 11.33
C THR A 142 -11.26 -5.48 12.12
N ARG A 143 -12.41 -5.88 11.55
CA ARG A 143 -13.75 -5.85 12.16
C ARG A 143 -14.21 -4.47 12.63
N ASP A 144 -13.58 -3.41 12.11
CA ASP A 144 -13.82 -2.03 12.53
C ASP A 144 -14.89 -1.37 11.66
N PHE A 145 -16.11 -1.91 11.70
CA PHE A 145 -17.20 -1.60 10.75
C PHE A 145 -17.60 -0.11 10.71
N VAL A 146 -17.40 0.63 11.81
CA VAL A 146 -17.76 2.07 11.91
C VAL A 146 -16.83 2.96 11.08
N GLN A 147 -15.55 2.58 10.94
CA GLN A 147 -14.61 3.35 10.13
C GLN A 147 -14.69 3.02 8.63
N ILE A 148 -15.35 1.91 8.26
CA ILE A 148 -15.55 1.48 6.86
C ILE A 148 -16.52 2.44 6.17
N THR A 149 -17.68 2.68 6.78
CA THR A 149 -18.71 3.60 6.28
C THR A 149 -18.21 5.03 6.15
N ALA A 150 -17.36 5.52 7.07
CA ALA A 150 -16.81 6.87 6.97
C ALA A 150 -15.85 7.05 5.77
N VAL A 151 -15.02 6.06 5.43
CA VAL A 151 -14.09 6.17 4.28
C VAL A 151 -14.80 6.01 2.94
N LEU A 152 -15.84 5.18 2.90
CA LEU A 152 -16.71 5.05 1.72
C LEU A 152 -17.56 6.32 1.55
N CYS A 153 -18.31 6.75 2.58
CA CYS A 153 -19.19 7.91 2.51
C CYS A 153 -18.46 9.26 2.33
N ASN A 154 -17.30 9.48 2.96
CA ASN A 154 -16.57 10.75 2.80
C ASN A 154 -15.96 10.89 1.39
N ASN A 155 -15.71 9.79 0.68
CA ASN A 155 -15.15 9.82 -0.68
C ASN A 155 -16.21 9.73 -1.79
N ASP A 156 -17.43 9.26 -1.50
CA ASP A 156 -18.45 9.03 -2.54
C ASP A 156 -19.34 10.24 -2.92
N PHE A 157 -19.32 11.38 -2.21
CA PHE A 157 -20.17 12.53 -2.58
C PHE A 157 -19.41 13.75 -3.14
N SER A 158 -18.29 14.14 -2.53
CA SER A 158 -17.63 15.43 -2.85
C SER A 158 -16.75 15.40 -4.10
N LYS A 159 -16.19 14.24 -4.49
CA LYS A 159 -15.30 14.12 -5.67
C LYS A 159 -16.04 13.75 -6.97
N ARG A 160 -17.17 13.02 -6.89
CA ARG A 160 -17.96 12.65 -8.09
C ARG A 160 -18.78 13.80 -8.68
N LYS A 161 -19.27 14.74 -7.88
CA LYS A 161 -20.04 15.90 -8.39
C LYS A 161 -19.20 16.87 -9.25
N LYS A 162 -17.86 16.91 -9.07
CA LYS A 162 -16.97 17.79 -9.84
C LYS A 162 -16.47 17.20 -11.17
N ARG A 163 -16.53 15.88 -11.39
CA ARG A 163 -16.04 15.25 -12.63
C ARG A 163 -17.12 14.70 -13.56
N LEU A 164 -18.28 14.31 -13.05
CA LEU A 164 -19.41 13.85 -13.88
C LEU A 164 -20.26 15.01 -14.45
N GLY A 165 -19.87 16.26 -14.18
CA GLY A 165 -20.58 17.45 -14.66
C GLY A 165 -20.01 18.11 -15.93
N SER A 166 -18.91 17.63 -16.52
CA SER A 166 -18.27 18.35 -17.63
C SER A 166 -17.89 17.58 -18.88
N GLU A 167 -17.98 16.25 -18.94
CA GLU A 167 -17.68 15.55 -20.20
C GLU A 167 -18.69 14.40 -20.41
N GLY A 168 -19.68 14.66 -21.26
CA GLY A 168 -20.34 13.58 -21.97
C GLY A 168 -19.34 12.97 -22.94
N VAL A 169 -19.30 11.64 -23.03
CA VAL A 169 -19.13 10.83 -24.25
C VAL A 169 -18.86 9.36 -23.86
N ASN A 170 -19.77 8.51 -24.34
CA ASN A 170 -19.66 7.11 -24.78
C ASN A 170 -19.26 5.97 -23.81
N ASN A 171 -20.28 5.15 -23.56
CA ASN A 171 -20.23 3.73 -23.23
C ASN A 171 -19.38 2.94 -24.23
N SER A 172 -18.30 2.29 -23.80
CA SER A 172 -17.89 0.94 -24.27
C SER A 172 -16.61 0.39 -23.63
N MET A 173 -16.02 0.99 -22.59
CA MET A 173 -14.74 0.50 -22.05
C MET A 173 -14.63 0.69 -20.53
N TYR A 174 -15.71 0.44 -19.79
CA TYR A 174 -15.65 0.32 -18.33
C TYR A 174 -15.38 -1.15 -18.00
N ASP A 175 -14.09 -1.45 -17.96
CA ASP A 175 -13.51 -2.78 -17.77
C ASP A 175 -13.95 -3.44 -16.45
N ASP A 176 -14.03 -4.76 -16.47
CA ASP A 176 -14.59 -5.69 -15.47
C ASP A 176 -14.09 -5.43 -14.02
N GLY A 177 -12.94 -4.78 -13.87
CA GLY A 177 -12.37 -4.33 -12.59
C GLY A 177 -13.19 -3.24 -11.87
N LEU A 178 -13.79 -2.29 -12.61
CA LEU A 178 -14.62 -1.23 -12.02
C LEU A 178 -15.94 -1.83 -11.48
N LEU A 179 -16.51 -2.79 -12.19
CA LEU A 179 -17.73 -3.50 -11.77
C LEU A 179 -17.47 -4.39 -10.55
N ARG A 180 -16.27 -5.00 -10.43
CA ARG A 180 -15.87 -5.76 -9.23
C ARG A 180 -15.69 -4.90 -8.00
N VAL A 181 -15.12 -3.70 -8.14
CA VAL A 181 -14.93 -2.75 -7.04
C VAL A 181 -16.27 -2.12 -6.62
N ILE A 182 -17.11 -1.75 -7.58
CA ILE A 182 -18.47 -1.27 -7.30
C ILE A 182 -19.32 -2.40 -6.67
N GLY A 183 -19.19 -3.63 -7.16
CA GLY A 183 -19.88 -4.81 -6.64
C GLY A 183 -19.46 -5.18 -5.22
N SER A 184 -18.17 -5.07 -4.88
CA SER A 184 -17.71 -5.30 -3.50
C SER A 184 -18.12 -4.18 -2.54
N MET A 185 -18.20 -2.93 -3.00
CA MET A 185 -18.76 -1.81 -2.22
C MET A 185 -20.28 -1.99 -1.98
N LEU A 186 -21.04 -2.37 -3.00
CA LEU A 186 -22.48 -2.66 -2.87
C LEU A 186 -22.76 -3.85 -1.94
N CYS A 187 -21.93 -4.90 -1.97
CA CYS A 187 -22.04 -6.01 -1.03
C CYS A 187 -21.77 -5.57 0.42
N ALA A 188 -20.85 -4.63 0.65
CA ALA A 188 -20.61 -4.08 1.97
C ALA A 188 -21.82 -3.26 2.47
N ASP A 189 -22.49 -2.51 1.59
CA ASP A 189 -23.73 -1.79 1.91
C ASP A 189 -24.90 -2.75 2.21
N ILE A 190 -25.05 -3.85 1.45
CA ILE A 190 -26.08 -4.87 1.71
C ILE A 190 -25.81 -5.60 3.03
N VAL A 191 -24.55 -5.92 3.31
CA VAL A 191 -24.13 -6.55 4.58
C VAL A 191 -24.33 -5.58 5.75
N PHE A 192 -24.08 -4.28 5.56
CA PHE A 192 -24.40 -3.26 6.57
C PHE A 192 -25.91 -3.11 6.78
N CYS A 193 -26.73 -3.09 5.73
CA CYS A 193 -28.20 -3.12 5.85
C CYS A 193 -28.71 -4.37 6.60
N LEU A 194 -28.06 -5.52 6.42
CA LEU A 194 -28.38 -6.75 7.14
C LEU A 194 -27.89 -6.74 8.60
N LEU A 195 -26.75 -6.10 8.90
CA LEU A 195 -26.19 -5.99 10.27
C LEU A 195 -26.77 -4.82 11.08
N SER A 196 -27.27 -3.77 10.44
CA SER A 196 -27.88 -2.59 11.06
C SER A 196 -29.39 -2.70 11.25
N ALA A 197 -29.98 -3.88 11.05
CA ALA A 197 -31.38 -4.17 11.35
C ALA A 197 -31.55 -4.88 12.71
N PRO A 198 -31.54 -4.17 13.86
CA PRO A 198 -32.15 -4.68 15.07
C PRO A 198 -33.69 -4.48 15.02
N PRO A 199 -34.50 -5.49 15.38
CA PRO A 199 -35.95 -5.41 15.43
C PRO A 199 -36.38 -4.72 16.74
N SER A 200 -36.46 -3.40 16.77
CA SER A 200 -37.17 -2.67 17.85
C SER A 200 -37.11 -1.16 17.63
N LYS A 201 -38.03 -0.63 16.82
CA LYS A 201 -38.55 0.76 16.90
C LYS A 201 -39.70 0.99 15.90
N ALA A 202 -40.56 -0.01 15.75
CA ALA A 202 -41.82 0.10 15.02
C ALA A 202 -42.96 -0.45 15.88
N LEU A 203 -43.17 0.17 17.05
CA LEU A 203 -44.38 0.06 17.88
C LEU A 203 -44.27 1.10 19.01
N THR A 204 -44.55 2.34 18.64
CA THR A 204 -45.17 3.37 19.48
C THR A 204 -45.93 4.29 18.55
#